data_AF-L8LS04-F1
#
_entry.id   AF-L8LS04-F1
#
_cell.length_a   1.000
_cell.length_b   1.000
_cell.length_c   1.000
_cell.angle_alpha   90.00
_cell.angle_beta   90.00
_cell.angle_gamma   90.00
#
_symmetry.space_group_name_H-M   'P 1'
#
loop_
_entity.id
_entity.type
_entity.pdbx_description
1 polymer ?
#
loop_
_entity_poly.entity_id
_entity_poly.type
_entity_poly.pdbx_seq_one_letter_code
_entity_poly.pdbx_strand_id
1 'polypeptide(L)'
;MMMKLLTTFVLGLWLYFSSFLSISPAVAAITTSQTKDQVETVDNKNSLIELTYRHLNRSDCPDIISDCPHSRLGMSGIDEMHGAMRNSGFKNKQVLSKVQQFLVSIPDNYYTVKKIDTLKTLAKEKQALLVDVREPEEYASGHIKGAINIPLRDLTQNLNQIPKNHPVILYCSTGYRTAMGVIALQMLGYSNVRGFPPSFEGWKAAGEQIEE
;
A
#
# COMPACT_ATOMS: atom_id res chain seq x y z
N MET A 1 -54.44 33.36 -17.12
CA MET A 1 -53.28 33.79 -17.95
C MET A 1 -51.97 33.24 -17.36
N MET A 2 -51.87 31.93 -17.06
CA MET A 2 -50.67 31.31 -16.45
C MET A 2 -50.31 29.93 -17.04
N MET A 3 -51.00 29.47 -18.09
CA MET A 3 -50.79 28.14 -18.68
C MET A 3 -50.15 28.15 -20.07
N LYS A 4 -49.83 29.34 -20.60
CA LYS A 4 -49.14 29.52 -21.90
C LYS A 4 -47.62 29.77 -21.78
N LEU A 5 -47.08 29.90 -20.56
CA LEU A 5 -45.64 30.19 -20.35
C LEU A 5 -44.77 28.93 -20.16
N LEU A 6 -45.34 27.78 -19.80
CA LEU A 6 -44.54 26.57 -19.57
C LEU A 6 -44.21 25.81 -20.86
N THR A 7 -45.05 25.92 -21.89
CA THR A 7 -44.84 25.19 -23.16
C THR A 7 -43.78 25.83 -24.05
N THR A 8 -43.57 27.14 -23.96
CA THR A 8 -42.51 27.84 -24.72
C THR A 8 -41.11 27.61 -24.15
N PHE A 9 -40.98 27.35 -22.85
CA PHE A 9 -39.68 27.07 -22.22
C PHE A 9 -39.13 25.67 -22.55
N VAL A 10 -40.01 24.66 -22.65
CA VAL A 10 -39.60 23.28 -22.96
C VAL A 10 -39.25 23.10 -24.44
N LEU A 11 -39.95 23.79 -25.35
CA LEU A 11 -39.64 23.79 -26.78
C LEU A 11 -38.33 24.54 -27.10
N GLY A 12 -38.02 25.62 -26.37
CA GLY A 12 -36.77 26.37 -26.53
C GLY A 12 -35.53 25.59 -26.11
N LEU A 13 -35.62 24.77 -25.05
CA LEU A 13 -34.51 23.94 -24.59
C LEU A 13 -34.25 22.72 -25.48
N TRP A 14 -35.31 22.18 -26.11
CA TRP A 14 -35.20 21.05 -27.04
C TRP A 14 -34.53 21.44 -28.37
N LEU A 15 -34.83 22.64 -28.88
CA LEU A 15 -34.18 23.17 -30.08
C LEU A 15 -32.70 23.50 -29.83
N TYR A 16 -32.35 23.99 -28.64
CA TYR A 16 -30.94 24.24 -28.27
C TYR A 16 -30.12 22.96 -28.11
N PHE A 17 -30.74 21.86 -27.66
CA PHE A 17 -30.07 20.56 -27.52
C PHE A 17 -29.89 19.84 -28.87
N SER A 18 -30.79 20.07 -29.85
CA SER A 18 -30.67 19.47 -31.19
C SER A 18 -29.58 20.09 -32.06
N SER A 19 -29.11 21.30 -31.75
CA SER A 19 -28.04 21.97 -32.50
C SER A 19 -26.62 21.56 -32.09
N PHE A 20 -26.45 20.74 -31.05
CA PHE A 20 -25.13 20.28 -30.58
C PHE A 20 -24.77 18.85 -30.98
N LEU A 21 -25.64 18.15 -31.72
CA LEU A 21 -25.38 16.80 -32.19
C LEU A 21 -25.13 16.75 -33.71
N SER A 22 -24.24 17.61 -34.19
CA SER A 22 -23.64 17.45 -35.51
C SER A 22 -22.22 16.92 -35.33
N ILE A 23 -22.10 15.70 -34.80
CA ILE A 23 -20.85 14.95 -34.81
C ILE A 23 -20.66 14.47 -36.24
N SER A 24 -19.64 15.03 -36.90
CA SER A 24 -19.25 14.72 -38.28
C SER A 24 -19.09 13.20 -38.49
N PRO A 25 -19.50 12.62 -39.64
CA PRO A 25 -19.43 11.17 -39.92
C PRO A 25 -18.01 10.57 -39.81
N ALA A 26 -16.97 11.38 -39.68
CA ALA A 26 -15.62 10.94 -39.36
C ALA A 26 -15.48 10.31 -37.96
N VAL A 27 -16.30 10.68 -36.97
CA VAL A 27 -16.17 10.16 -35.59
C VAL A 27 -16.86 8.81 -35.42
N ALA A 28 -17.92 8.53 -36.18
CA ALA A 28 -18.59 7.22 -36.17
C ALA A 28 -17.73 6.11 -36.84
N ALA A 29 -16.88 6.46 -37.81
CA ALA A 29 -15.97 5.51 -38.45
C ALA A 29 -14.79 5.09 -37.55
N ILE A 30 -14.41 5.93 -36.58
CA ILE A 30 -13.36 5.61 -35.60
C ILE A 30 -13.82 4.51 -34.63
N THR A 31 -15.13 4.38 -34.38
CA THR A 31 -15.69 3.44 -33.40
C THR A 31 -15.90 2.02 -33.92
N THR A 32 -15.76 1.76 -35.22
CA THR A 32 -15.92 0.42 -35.79
C THR A 32 -14.66 -0.20 -36.40
N SER A 33 -13.56 0.55 -36.53
CA SER A 33 -12.28 -0.03 -37.00
C SER A 33 -11.36 -0.51 -35.87
N GLN A 34 -11.53 -0.03 -34.63
CA GLN A 34 -10.61 -0.37 -33.53
C GLN A 34 -10.94 -1.67 -32.78
N THR A 35 -12.03 -2.35 -33.07
CA THR A 35 -12.39 -3.61 -32.38
C THR A 35 -11.90 -4.88 -33.07
N LYS A 36 -11.03 -4.78 -34.08
CA LYS A 36 -10.49 -5.96 -34.79
C LYS A 36 -8.96 -6.14 -34.76
N ASP A 37 -8.20 -5.12 -34.37
CA ASP A 37 -6.72 -5.15 -34.37
C ASP A 37 -6.07 -5.22 -32.97
N GLN A 38 -6.80 -5.61 -31.92
CA GLN A 38 -6.23 -5.75 -30.56
C GLN A 38 -6.32 -7.17 -29.99
N VAL A 39 -6.56 -8.17 -30.85
CA VAL A 39 -6.54 -9.60 -30.46
C VAL A 39 -5.18 -10.27 -30.76
N GLU A 40 -4.26 -9.60 -31.45
CA GLU A 40 -2.89 -10.11 -31.68
C GLU A 40 -1.84 -9.10 -31.21
N THR A 41 -1.53 -9.09 -29.92
CA THR A 41 -0.20 -8.78 -29.35
C THR A 41 -0.19 -9.13 -27.85
N VAL A 42 -0.66 -10.32 -27.51
CA VAL A 42 -0.32 -10.94 -26.22
C VAL A 42 0.94 -11.76 -26.45
N ASP A 43 2.12 -11.13 -26.52
CA ASP A 43 3.39 -11.87 -26.43
C ASP A 43 4.68 -11.05 -26.19
N ASN A 44 4.63 -9.79 -25.74
CA ASN A 44 5.89 -9.09 -25.42
C ASN A 44 5.79 -8.05 -24.30
N LYS A 45 5.71 -8.49 -23.04
CA LYS A 45 5.95 -7.62 -21.87
C LYS A 45 6.70 -8.31 -20.71
N ASN A 46 7.57 -9.28 -21.03
CA ASN A 46 8.62 -9.72 -20.08
C ASN A 46 9.82 -8.75 -19.99
N SER A 47 9.86 -7.68 -20.78
CA SER A 47 11.02 -6.77 -20.84
C SER A 47 11.04 -5.67 -19.78
N LEU A 48 9.91 -5.31 -19.16
CA LEU A 48 9.87 -4.21 -18.18
C LEU A 48 10.09 -4.67 -16.73
N ILE A 49 9.87 -5.95 -16.42
CA ILE A 49 10.23 -6.53 -15.12
C ILE A 49 11.74 -6.82 -15.08
N GLU A 50 12.32 -7.28 -16.19
CA GLU A 50 13.76 -7.53 -16.36
C GLU A 50 14.66 -6.30 -16.16
N LEU A 51 14.20 -5.09 -16.52
CA LEU A 51 15.02 -3.88 -16.43
C LEU A 51 15.18 -3.35 -15.00
N THR A 52 14.30 -3.74 -14.08
CA THR A 52 14.35 -3.26 -12.68
C THR A 52 15.30 -4.09 -11.81
N TYR A 53 15.72 -5.27 -12.28
CA TYR A 53 16.51 -6.25 -11.50
C TYR A 53 17.99 -6.36 -11.91
N ARG A 54 18.53 -5.41 -12.68
CA ARG A 54 19.91 -5.47 -13.20
C ARG A 54 20.96 -4.66 -12.41
N HIS A 55 20.65 -4.18 -11.21
CA HIS A 55 21.53 -3.25 -10.46
C HIS A 55 22.00 -3.73 -9.08
N LEU A 56 21.85 -5.01 -8.74
CA LEU A 56 22.50 -5.58 -7.54
C LEU A 56 23.38 -6.75 -7.97
N ASN A 57 24.59 -6.42 -8.44
CA ASN A 57 25.60 -7.43 -8.76
C ASN A 57 26.18 -8.01 -7.46
N ARG A 58 26.41 -9.32 -7.50
CA ARG A 58 26.98 -10.15 -6.43
C ARG A 58 28.39 -9.72 -5.97
N SER A 59 29.04 -8.79 -6.67
CA SER A 59 30.40 -8.30 -6.39
C SER A 59 30.52 -7.41 -5.15
N ASP A 60 29.41 -6.93 -4.60
CA ASP A 60 29.42 -5.89 -3.56
C ASP A 60 29.23 -6.44 -2.13
N CYS A 61 29.20 -7.77 -1.95
CA CYS A 61 29.14 -8.40 -0.63
C CYS A 61 30.55 -8.81 -0.15
N PRO A 62 31.12 -8.18 0.90
CA PRO A 62 32.38 -8.64 1.48
C PRO A 62 32.21 -10.00 2.18
N ASP A 63 33.13 -10.93 1.88
CA ASP A 63 33.15 -12.36 2.24
C ASP A 63 33.36 -12.67 3.74
N ILE A 64 32.60 -12.06 4.65
CA ILE A 64 32.71 -12.34 6.10
C ILE A 64 31.36 -12.71 6.70
N ILE A 65 30.68 -13.72 6.17
CA ILE A 65 29.71 -14.53 6.94
C ILE A 65 29.79 -15.97 6.42
N SER A 66 30.66 -16.78 7.02
CA SER A 66 30.82 -18.21 6.71
C SER A 66 29.66 -19.10 7.18
N ASP A 67 28.61 -18.54 7.78
CA ASP A 67 27.45 -19.30 8.30
C ASP A 67 26.10 -18.67 7.93
N CYS A 68 25.96 -18.19 6.69
CA CYS A 68 24.65 -17.84 6.15
C CYS A 68 24.12 -19.04 5.36
N PRO A 69 22.95 -19.63 5.71
CA PRO A 69 22.43 -20.88 5.12
C PRO A 69 21.89 -20.69 3.69
N HIS A 70 22.41 -19.71 2.95
CA HIS A 70 22.01 -19.38 1.60
C HIS A 70 22.83 -20.14 0.53
N SER A 71 23.85 -20.92 0.93
CA SER A 71 24.67 -21.69 -0.01
C SER A 71 24.02 -22.99 -0.52
N ARG A 72 22.80 -23.33 -0.09
CA ARG A 72 22.06 -24.50 -0.60
C ARG A 72 20.88 -24.16 -1.53
N LEU A 73 20.65 -22.89 -1.85
CA LEU A 73 19.60 -22.49 -2.79
C LEU A 73 20.19 -21.58 -3.86
N GLY A 74 20.56 -22.18 -4.98
CA GLY A 74 20.78 -21.44 -6.23
C GLY A 74 19.48 -20.77 -6.67
N MET A 75 19.60 -19.51 -7.12
CA MET A 75 18.60 -18.73 -7.87
C MET A 75 17.12 -19.03 -7.57
N SER A 76 16.63 -18.84 -6.34
CA SER A 76 15.19 -19.06 -6.09
C SER A 76 14.55 -18.30 -4.93
N GLY A 77 15.07 -17.15 -4.48
CA GLY A 77 14.36 -16.39 -3.42
C GLY A 77 13.00 -15.82 -3.87
N ILE A 78 12.89 -15.40 -5.13
CA ILE A 78 11.65 -14.86 -5.71
C ILE A 78 10.78 -15.99 -6.29
N ASP A 79 11.42 -17.04 -6.83
CA ASP A 79 10.75 -18.25 -7.34
C ASP A 79 10.22 -19.17 -6.22
N GLU A 80 10.84 -19.18 -5.03
CA GLU A 80 10.27 -19.83 -3.83
C GLU A 80 9.11 -19.02 -3.28
N MET A 81 9.14 -17.69 -3.30
CA MET A 81 8.00 -16.87 -2.85
C MET A 81 6.82 -16.96 -3.85
N HIS A 82 7.09 -16.97 -5.16
CA HIS A 82 6.08 -17.26 -6.19
C HIS A 82 5.64 -18.74 -6.19
N GLY A 83 6.53 -19.67 -5.82
CA GLY A 83 6.26 -21.10 -5.66
C GLY A 83 5.41 -21.43 -4.45
N ALA A 84 5.69 -20.81 -3.30
CA ALA A 84 4.93 -20.92 -2.07
C ALA A 84 3.53 -20.31 -2.20
N MET A 85 3.39 -19.19 -2.93
CA MET A 85 2.07 -18.64 -3.25
C MET A 85 1.25 -19.53 -4.21
N ARG A 86 1.88 -20.24 -5.16
CA ARG A 86 1.18 -21.24 -5.99
C ARG A 86 0.69 -22.45 -5.19
N ASN A 87 1.38 -22.82 -4.12
CA ASN A 87 1.00 -23.93 -3.24
C ASN A 87 0.10 -23.54 -2.06
N SER A 88 -0.25 -22.25 -1.92
CA SER A 88 -1.02 -21.71 -0.80
C SER A 88 -2.55 -21.93 -0.88
N GLY A 89 -3.04 -22.72 -1.83
CA GLY A 89 -4.42 -23.24 -1.79
C GLY A 89 -5.51 -22.38 -2.46
N PHE A 90 -5.19 -21.26 -3.09
CA PHE A 90 -6.15 -20.55 -3.96
C PHE A 90 -6.32 -21.27 -5.29
N LYS A 91 -7.23 -22.26 -5.33
CA LYS A 91 -7.51 -23.07 -6.54
C LYS A 91 -8.12 -22.25 -7.69
N ASN A 92 -8.73 -21.10 -7.39
CA ASN A 92 -9.42 -20.29 -8.39
C ASN A 92 -8.52 -19.17 -8.94
N LYS A 93 -8.05 -19.37 -10.18
CA LYS A 93 -7.20 -18.40 -10.91
C LYS A 93 -7.87 -17.04 -11.12
N GLN A 94 -9.20 -16.98 -11.23
CA GLN A 94 -9.92 -15.71 -11.38
C GLN A 94 -9.99 -14.93 -10.06
N VAL A 95 -10.06 -15.63 -8.93
CA VAL A 95 -9.99 -14.98 -7.61
C VAL A 95 -8.58 -14.41 -7.41
N LEU A 96 -7.55 -15.17 -7.77
CA LEU A 96 -6.17 -14.70 -7.70
C LEU A 96 -5.91 -13.46 -8.55
N SER A 97 -6.38 -13.43 -9.80
CA SER A 97 -6.19 -12.25 -10.66
C SER A 97 -6.91 -11.01 -10.14
N LYS A 98 -8.12 -11.17 -9.58
CA LYS A 98 -8.87 -10.07 -8.96
C LYS A 98 -8.21 -9.58 -7.67
N VAL A 99 -7.71 -10.49 -6.83
CA VAL A 99 -6.95 -10.14 -5.64
C VAL A 99 -5.68 -9.38 -6.03
N GLN A 100 -4.95 -9.86 -7.04
CA GLN A 100 -3.76 -9.15 -7.55
C GLN A 100 -4.10 -7.76 -8.07
N GLN A 101 -5.18 -7.63 -8.85
CA GLN A 101 -5.63 -6.34 -9.37
C GLN A 101 -6.01 -5.38 -8.24
N PHE A 102 -6.68 -5.89 -7.19
CA PHE A 102 -7.00 -5.11 -6.00
C PHE A 102 -5.72 -4.65 -5.28
N LEU A 103 -4.77 -5.54 -5.01
CA LEU A 103 -3.52 -5.21 -4.33
C LEU A 103 -2.70 -4.14 -5.09
N VAL A 104 -2.64 -4.21 -6.42
CA VAL A 104 -1.96 -3.20 -7.26
C VAL A 104 -2.70 -1.86 -7.27
N SER A 105 -4.01 -1.86 -7.03
CA SER A 105 -4.81 -0.63 -6.95
C SER A 105 -4.72 0.07 -5.59
N ILE A 106 -4.16 -0.57 -4.57
CA ILE A 106 -3.94 0.05 -3.26
C ILE A 106 -2.84 1.12 -3.42
N PRO A 107 -3.10 2.37 -2.99
CA PRO A 107 -2.09 3.42 -3.00
C PRO A 107 -0.83 3.00 -2.23
N ASP A 108 0.36 3.40 -2.71
CA ASP A 108 1.66 3.01 -2.13
C ASP A 108 1.83 3.33 -0.63
N ASN A 109 1.07 4.31 -0.15
CA ASN A 109 1.08 4.83 1.22
C ASN A 109 -0.19 4.47 2.01
N TYR A 110 -0.96 3.48 1.59
CA TYR A 110 -2.17 3.05 2.28
C TYR A 110 -1.86 2.64 3.73
N TYR A 111 -2.09 3.59 4.63
CA TYR A 111 -1.81 3.57 6.06
C TYR A 111 -0.42 3.03 6.47
N THR A 112 0.61 3.16 5.63
CA THR A 112 1.94 2.59 5.92
C THR A 112 3.09 3.58 5.68
N VAL A 113 4.14 3.42 6.50
CA VAL A 113 5.45 4.06 6.36
C VAL A 113 6.47 2.95 6.14
N LYS A 114 6.91 2.74 4.90
CA LYS A 114 7.77 1.60 4.54
C LYS A 114 9.26 1.85 4.78
N LYS A 115 9.71 3.10 4.70
CA LYS A 115 11.13 3.49 4.77
C LYS A 115 11.50 3.98 6.16
N ILE A 116 12.67 3.57 6.64
CA ILE A 116 13.23 3.96 7.95
C ILE A 116 13.52 5.46 7.99
N ASP A 117 14.13 6.01 6.95
CA ASP A 117 14.40 7.45 6.86
C ASP A 117 13.11 8.28 6.95
N THR A 118 12.04 7.83 6.30
CA THR A 118 10.74 8.49 6.39
C THR A 118 10.19 8.45 7.81
N LEU A 119 10.34 7.34 8.54
CA LEU A 119 9.96 7.27 9.95
C LEU A 119 10.76 8.27 10.79
N LYS A 120 12.08 8.36 10.59
CA LYS A 120 12.97 9.31 11.29
C LYS A 120 12.57 10.76 11.04
N THR A 121 12.29 11.11 9.79
CA THR A 121 11.77 12.44 9.41
C THR A 121 10.42 12.71 10.08
N LEU A 122 9.50 11.75 10.07
CA LEU A 122 8.18 11.92 10.71
C LEU A 122 8.29 12.08 12.23
N ALA A 123 9.15 11.31 12.88
CA ALA A 123 9.38 11.38 14.32
C ALA A 123 10.06 12.69 14.74
N LYS A 124 11.03 13.19 13.94
CA LYS A 124 11.77 14.43 14.27
C LYS A 124 11.04 15.69 13.84
N GLU A 125 10.65 15.80 12.58
CA GLU A 125 10.14 17.05 11.99
C GLU A 125 8.65 17.23 12.22
N LYS A 126 7.87 16.16 12.06
CA LYS A 126 6.42 16.20 12.27
C LYS A 126 6.04 15.81 13.70
N GLN A 127 7.04 15.58 14.54
CA GLN A 127 6.90 15.16 15.93
C GLN A 127 5.95 13.98 16.12
N ALA A 128 5.83 13.11 15.11
CA ALA A 128 4.81 12.08 15.08
C ALA A 128 4.92 11.19 16.34
N LEU A 129 3.79 10.91 16.97
CA LEU A 129 3.75 10.04 18.13
C LEU A 129 4.04 8.61 17.69
N LEU A 130 5.12 8.03 18.19
CA LEU A 130 5.43 6.62 17.99
C LEU A 130 4.75 5.81 19.09
N VAL A 131 4.01 4.77 18.68
CA VAL A 131 3.31 3.87 19.60
C VAL A 131 3.80 2.45 19.36
N ASP A 132 4.46 1.89 20.37
CA ASP A 132 4.82 0.48 20.40
C ASP A 132 3.65 -0.33 20.92
N VAL A 133 3.10 -1.22 20.09
CA VAL A 133 1.96 -2.08 20.44
C VAL A 133 2.36 -3.47 20.93
N ARG A 134 3.65 -3.69 21.22
CA ARG A 134 4.16 -4.90 21.87
C ARG A 134 3.80 -4.96 23.36
N GLU A 135 4.04 -6.12 23.97
CA GLU A 135 3.89 -6.29 25.41
C GLU A 135 4.94 -5.45 26.17
N PRO A 136 4.65 -5.03 27.42
CA PRO A 136 5.54 -4.16 28.19
C PRO A 136 6.96 -4.70 28.37
N GLU A 137 7.10 -6.02 28.50
CA GLU A 137 8.40 -6.69 28.64
C GLU A 137 9.23 -6.58 27.35
N GLU A 138 8.58 -6.69 26.19
CA GLU A 138 9.26 -6.52 24.89
C GLU A 138 9.72 -5.06 24.70
N TYR A 139 8.93 -4.09 25.15
CA TYR A 139 9.27 -2.68 25.11
C TYR A 139 10.42 -2.33 26.06
N ALA A 140 10.39 -2.83 27.29
CA ALA A 140 11.44 -2.62 28.29
C ALA A 140 12.77 -3.29 27.89
N SER A 141 12.74 -4.34 27.05
CA SER A 141 13.97 -4.93 26.49
C SER A 141 14.62 -4.10 25.39
N GLY A 142 14.00 -3.00 25.00
CA GLY A 142 14.46 -2.11 23.95
C GLY A 142 13.32 -1.68 23.03
N HIS A 143 13.26 -0.39 22.69
CA HIS A 143 12.24 0.21 21.85
C HIS A 143 12.78 1.38 21.02
N ILE A 144 12.00 1.87 20.06
CA ILE A 144 12.38 3.06 19.27
C ILE A 144 12.28 4.29 20.18
N LYS A 145 13.36 5.09 20.22
CA LYS A 145 13.47 6.28 21.06
C LYS A 145 12.26 7.21 20.94
N GLY A 146 11.71 7.61 22.08
CA GLY A 146 10.54 8.51 22.16
C GLY A 146 9.19 7.86 21.82
N ALA A 147 9.14 6.54 21.66
CA ALA A 147 7.88 5.81 21.56
C ALA A 147 7.24 5.62 22.94
N ILE A 148 5.91 5.68 22.99
CA ILE A 148 5.12 5.23 24.15
C ILE A 148 4.70 3.77 23.95
N ASN A 149 4.58 3.01 25.04
CA ASN A 149 4.05 1.65 24.98
C ASN A 149 2.55 1.63 25.25
N ILE A 150 1.79 1.08 24.30
CA ILE A 150 0.36 0.76 24.47
C ILE A 150 0.12 -0.61 23.83
N PRO A 151 0.16 -1.70 24.62
CA PRO A 151 -0.02 -3.06 24.10
C PRO A 151 -1.30 -3.18 23.26
N LEU A 152 -1.25 -3.95 22.17
CA LEU A 152 -2.39 -4.08 21.25
C LEU A 152 -3.69 -4.46 21.97
N ARG A 153 -3.60 -5.34 22.98
CA ARG A 153 -4.73 -5.79 23.81
C ARG A 153 -5.45 -4.66 24.56
N ASP A 154 -4.71 -3.60 24.90
CA ASP A 154 -5.19 -2.49 25.72
C ASP A 154 -5.36 -1.21 24.89
N LEU A 155 -5.09 -1.26 23.58
CA LEU A 155 -5.11 -0.12 22.66
C LEU A 155 -6.47 0.60 22.66
N THR A 156 -7.56 -0.16 22.64
CA THR A 156 -8.93 0.39 22.59
C THR A 156 -9.41 0.98 23.92
N GLN A 157 -8.77 0.61 25.02
CA GLN A 157 -9.05 1.11 26.37
C GLN A 157 -8.24 2.39 26.65
N ASN A 158 -7.17 2.63 25.89
CA ASN A 158 -6.23 3.74 26.08
C ASN A 158 -6.29 4.79 24.96
N LEU A 159 -7.45 4.94 24.31
CA LEU A 159 -7.64 5.88 23.20
C LEU A 159 -7.40 7.35 23.58
N ASN A 160 -7.52 7.68 24.87
CA ASN A 160 -7.21 9.01 25.41
C ASN A 160 -5.73 9.41 25.25
N GLN A 161 -4.83 8.43 25.11
CA GLN A 161 -3.40 8.66 24.90
C GLN A 161 -3.05 8.84 23.41
N ILE A 162 -4.00 8.56 22.50
CA ILE A 162 -3.80 8.63 21.06
C ILE A 162 -4.50 9.90 20.55
N PRO A 163 -3.74 10.95 20.16
CA PRO A 163 -4.34 12.17 19.64
C PRO A 163 -4.95 11.93 18.26
N LYS A 164 -6.06 12.60 17.95
CA LYS A 164 -6.69 12.60 16.61
C LYS A 164 -6.19 13.71 15.69
N ASN A 165 -5.57 14.73 16.25
CA ASN A 165 -5.12 15.95 15.57
C ASN A 165 -3.62 15.98 15.27
N HIS A 166 -2.90 14.88 15.53
CA HIS A 166 -1.44 14.82 15.45
C HIS A 166 -1.00 13.49 14.80
N PRO A 167 0.01 13.42 13.92
CA PRO A 167 0.39 12.17 13.28
C PRO A 167 0.77 11.08 14.29
N VAL A 168 0.24 9.87 14.12
CA VAL A 168 0.54 8.72 14.98
C VAL A 168 1.06 7.57 14.12
N ILE A 169 2.18 6.97 14.53
CA ILE A 169 2.77 5.81 13.87
C ILE A 169 2.84 4.62 14.83
N LEU A 170 2.22 3.51 14.45
CA LEU A 170 2.25 2.26 15.20
C LEU A 170 3.39 1.37 14.70
N TYR A 171 4.01 0.63 15.61
CA TYR A 171 4.89 -0.48 15.27
C TYR A 171 4.80 -1.59 16.32
N CYS A 172 5.28 -2.79 15.96
CA CYS A 172 5.42 -3.90 16.89
C CYS A 172 6.75 -4.63 16.67
N SER A 173 6.83 -5.96 16.79
CA SER A 173 8.04 -6.72 16.45
C SER A 173 8.26 -6.81 14.94
N THR A 174 7.27 -7.36 14.21
CA THR A 174 7.38 -7.72 12.78
C THR A 174 6.27 -7.16 11.87
N GLY A 175 5.30 -6.41 12.43
CA GLY A 175 4.27 -5.70 11.67
C GLY A 175 2.85 -6.28 11.74
N TYR A 176 2.66 -7.51 12.22
CA TYR A 176 1.32 -8.12 12.29
C TYR A 176 0.39 -7.36 13.25
N ARG A 177 0.83 -7.18 14.51
CA ARG A 177 0.10 -6.40 15.52
C ARG A 177 -0.11 -4.94 15.09
N THR A 178 0.87 -4.37 14.39
CA THR A 178 0.77 -3.03 13.80
C THR A 178 -0.42 -2.93 12.84
N ALA A 179 -0.56 -3.87 11.92
CA ALA A 179 -1.66 -3.87 10.95
C ALA A 179 -3.03 -3.95 11.65
N MET A 180 -3.15 -4.81 12.68
CA MET A 180 -4.38 -4.92 13.46
C MET A 180 -4.71 -3.61 14.19
N GLY A 181 -3.72 -2.99 14.85
CA GLY A 181 -3.91 -1.74 15.57
C GLY A 181 -4.29 -0.57 14.66
N VAL A 182 -3.64 -0.46 13.49
CA VAL A 182 -3.99 0.54 12.48
C VAL A 182 -5.43 0.38 12.03
N ILE A 183 -5.85 -0.83 11.67
CA ILE A 183 -7.23 -1.08 11.21
C ILE A 183 -8.23 -0.75 12.32
N ALA A 184 -7.97 -1.19 13.56
CA ALA A 184 -8.84 -0.91 14.70
C ALA A 184 -9.02 0.61 14.93
N LEU A 185 -7.93 1.37 14.92
CA LEU A 185 -7.99 2.83 15.10
C LEU A 185 -8.69 3.52 13.93
N GLN A 186 -8.46 3.08 12.69
CA GLN A 186 -9.14 3.60 11.51
C GLN A 186 -10.66 3.37 11.61
N MET A 187 -11.10 2.18 12.05
CA MET A 187 -12.53 1.89 12.29
C MET A 187 -13.14 2.76 13.40
N LEU A 188 -12.33 3.25 14.34
CA LEU A 188 -12.72 4.18 15.39
C LEU A 188 -12.60 5.67 14.98
N GLY A 189 -12.35 5.92 13.69
CA GLY A 189 -12.32 7.25 13.10
C GLY A 189 -11.00 8.00 13.28
N TYR A 190 -9.88 7.30 13.49
CA TYR A 190 -8.55 7.89 13.49
C TYR A 190 -7.97 7.90 12.07
N SER A 191 -8.08 9.01 11.34
CA SER A 191 -7.53 9.14 9.98
C SER A 191 -6.03 9.46 9.95
N ASN A 192 -5.46 9.89 11.08
CA ASN A 192 -4.08 10.34 11.27
C ASN A 192 -3.09 9.22 11.64
N VAL A 193 -3.57 7.96 11.69
CA VAL A 193 -2.80 6.79 12.11
C VAL A 193 -2.21 6.05 10.92
N ARG A 194 -0.93 5.72 10.98
CA ARG A 194 -0.22 4.86 10.02
C ARG A 194 0.57 3.79 10.77
N GLY A 195 0.88 2.69 10.09
CA GLY A 195 1.77 1.64 10.58
C GLY A 195 3.17 1.79 10.00
N PHE A 196 4.18 1.30 10.72
CA PHE A 196 5.54 1.12 10.23
C PHE A 196 5.80 -0.39 10.04
N PRO A 197 5.56 -0.97 8.84
CA PRO A 197 5.66 -2.41 8.63
C PRO A 197 7.02 -3.04 8.98
N PRO A 198 8.19 -2.43 8.65
CA PRO A 198 9.47 -2.98 9.07
C PRO A 198 9.57 -3.21 10.58
N SER A 199 8.81 -2.44 11.35
CA SER A 199 8.63 -2.62 12.79
C SER A 199 9.97 -2.62 13.55
N PHE A 200 9.99 -3.11 14.78
CA PHE A 200 11.18 -3.08 15.61
C PHE A 200 12.32 -3.94 15.06
N GLU A 201 12.03 -5.07 14.42
CA GLU A 201 13.06 -5.92 13.80
C GLU A 201 13.75 -5.22 12.63
N GLY A 202 13.00 -4.57 11.73
CA GLY A 202 13.57 -3.80 10.64
C GLY A 202 14.36 -2.58 11.13
N TRP A 203 13.93 -1.95 12.23
CA TRP A 203 14.68 -0.88 12.89
C TRP A 203 16.03 -1.36 13.41
N LYS A 204 16.05 -2.50 14.13
CA LYS A 204 17.27 -3.13 14.62
C LYS A 204 18.19 -3.59 13.50
N ALA A 205 17.64 -4.20 12.45
CA ALA A 205 18.40 -4.69 11.30
C ALA A 205 19.11 -3.57 10.56
N ALA A 206 18.59 -2.34 10.61
CA ALA A 206 19.23 -1.15 10.05
C ALA A 206 20.28 -0.51 10.98
N GLY A 207 20.51 -1.07 12.17
CA GLY A 207 21.50 -0.55 13.13
C GLY A 207 21.09 0.79 13.75
N GLU A 208 19.80 1.11 13.76
CA GLU A 208 19.30 2.35 14.35
C GLU A 208 19.28 2.30 15.88
N GLN A 209 19.32 3.48 16.51
CA GLN A 209 19.37 3.59 17.97
C GLN A 209 18.07 3.12 18.63
N ILE A 210 18.21 2.41 19.74
CA ILE A 210 17.11 1.99 20.62
C ILE A 210 17.26 2.63 22.00
N GLU A 211 16.16 2.71 22.72
CA GLU A 211 16.07 3.14 24.12
C GLU A 211 15.63 1.94 24.96
N GLU A 212 16.17 1.82 26.18
CA GLU A 212 15.88 0.74 27.14
C GLU A 212 15.06 1.29 28.30
#